data_AF-A0A3D5D1N2-F1
#
_entry.id   AF-A0A3D5D1N2-F1
#
_cell.length_a   1.000
_cell.length_b   1.000
_cell.length_c   1.000
_cell.angle_alpha   90.00
_cell.angle_beta   90.00
_cell.angle_gamma   90.00
#
_symmetry.space_group_name_H-M   'P 1'
#
loop_
_entity.id
_entity.type
_entity.pdbx_description
1 polymer ?
#
loop_
_entity_poly.entity_id
_entity_poly.type
_entity_poly.pdbx_seq_one_letter_code
_entity_poly.pdbx_strand_id
1 'polypeptide(L)'
;GYPKRGNPILGKVVEPGKTTPTLAADGKPYTTVSFANGPGYHVNSPGDAVYNESIAAGRVVDMSGVDTEDPDFHQEALVPLSSETHAGEEVAIYAIGPKAYLVHGVQEQSYIYQVMKDAFGF
;
A
#
# COMPACT_ATOMS: atom_id res chain seq x y z
N GLY A 1 1.72 3.21 10.91
CA GLY A 1 2.08 3.33 12.34
C GLY A 1 3.58 3.45 12.50
N TYR A 2 4.13 3.14 13.68
CA TYR A 2 5.58 3.18 13.97
C TYR A 2 6.18 1.77 14.18
N PRO A 3 6.17 0.89 13.18
CA PRO A 3 6.65 -0.48 13.34
C PRO A 3 8.16 -0.53 13.64
N LYS A 4 8.58 -1.47 14.47
CA LYS A 4 10.00 -1.76 14.71
C LYS A 4 10.67 -2.28 13.44
N ARG A 5 11.99 -2.10 13.34
CA ARG A 5 12.79 -2.72 12.27
C ARG A 5 12.61 -4.23 12.29
N GLY A 6 12.34 -4.82 11.12
CA GLY A 6 12.08 -6.25 10.97
C GLY A 6 10.64 -6.67 11.28
N ASN A 7 9.73 -5.74 11.60
CA ASN A 7 8.30 -6.02 11.56
C ASN A 7 7.88 -6.36 10.12
N PRO A 8 7.11 -7.42 9.87
CA PRO A 8 6.57 -7.70 8.55
C PRO A 8 5.76 -6.52 8.02
N ILE A 9 5.95 -6.17 6.74
CA ILE A 9 5.27 -5.02 6.12
C ILE A 9 3.75 -5.22 6.02
N LEU A 10 3.31 -6.47 5.87
CA LEU A 10 1.89 -6.85 5.87
C LEU A 10 1.37 -7.15 7.29
N GLY A 11 2.26 -7.14 8.28
CA GLY A 11 1.91 -7.44 9.66
C GLY A 11 1.23 -6.27 10.37
N LYS A 12 0.63 -6.59 11.52
CA LYS A 12 0.19 -5.62 12.52
C LYS A 12 1.38 -4.82 13.04
N VAL A 13 1.15 -3.57 13.44
CA VAL A 13 2.22 -2.71 13.95
C VAL A 13 2.69 -3.19 15.32
N VAL A 14 3.97 -3.57 15.45
CA VAL A 14 4.64 -3.74 16.74
C VAL A 14 5.68 -2.63 16.90
N GLU A 15 5.52 -1.78 17.91
CA GLU A 15 6.46 -0.66 18.16
C GLU A 15 7.84 -1.13 18.65
N PRO A 16 8.89 -0.29 18.49
CA PRO A 16 10.20 -0.54 19.07
C PRO A 16 10.13 -0.85 20.58
N GLY A 17 10.83 -1.89 21.02
CA GLY A 17 10.83 -2.34 22.42
C GLY A 17 9.57 -3.10 22.86
N LYS A 18 8.62 -3.36 21.96
CA LYS A 18 7.43 -4.17 22.23
C LYS A 18 7.48 -5.53 21.55
N THR A 19 6.73 -6.48 22.12
CA THR A 19 6.57 -7.85 21.62
C THR A 19 5.14 -8.14 21.15
N THR A 20 4.17 -7.28 21.48
CA THR A 20 2.76 -7.42 21.12
C THR A 20 2.32 -6.31 20.17
N PRO A 21 1.25 -6.52 19.38
CA PRO A 21 0.69 -5.49 18.52
C PRO A 21 0.29 -4.22 19.28
N THR A 22 0.48 -3.09 18.61
CA THR A 22 0.08 -1.76 19.05
C THR A 22 -1.41 -1.59 18.77
N LEU A 23 -2.14 -1.05 19.74
CA LEU A 23 -3.58 -0.82 19.62
C LEU A 23 -3.81 0.62 19.13
N ALA A 24 -4.82 0.80 18.27
CA ALA A 24 -5.32 2.13 17.94
C ALA A 24 -6.24 2.65 19.06
N ALA A 25 -6.80 3.85 18.88
CA ALA A 25 -7.67 4.49 19.87
C ALA A 25 -8.95 3.70 20.19
N ASP A 26 -9.36 2.79 19.30
CA ASP A 26 -10.48 1.87 19.47
C ASP A 26 -10.12 0.60 20.26
N GLY A 27 -8.87 0.49 20.75
CA GLY A 27 -8.39 -0.68 21.48
C GLY A 27 -8.09 -1.91 20.62
N LYS A 28 -8.10 -1.79 19.28
CA LYS A 28 -7.84 -2.91 18.35
C LYS A 28 -6.48 -2.76 17.66
N PRO A 29 -5.78 -3.87 17.34
CA PRO A 29 -4.57 -3.81 16.51
C PRO A 29 -4.85 -3.22 15.12
N TYR A 30 -3.82 -2.70 14.46
CA TYR A 30 -3.90 -2.19 13.10
C TYR A 30 -2.67 -2.58 12.28
N THR A 31 -2.83 -2.64 10.97
CA THR A 31 -1.80 -3.08 10.01
C THR A 31 -0.78 -1.98 9.74
N THR A 32 0.41 -2.38 9.31
CA THR A 32 1.47 -1.44 8.91
C THR A 32 1.11 -0.69 7.63
N VAL A 33 0.55 -1.40 6.66
CA VAL A 33 0.01 -0.86 5.40
C VAL A 33 -1.51 -0.76 5.49
N SER A 34 -2.07 0.29 4.89
CA SER A 34 -3.50 0.54 4.79
C SER A 34 -3.81 1.20 3.47
N PHE A 35 -5.04 1.05 2.97
CA PHE A 35 -5.54 1.78 1.82
C PHE A 35 -6.57 2.81 2.24
N ALA A 36 -6.59 3.96 1.57
CA ALA A 36 -7.57 5.01 1.84
C ALA A 36 -8.97 4.61 1.36
N ASN A 37 -9.05 3.86 0.26
CA ASN A 37 -10.29 3.42 -0.36
C ASN A 37 -10.13 2.01 -0.94
N GLY A 38 -11.24 1.46 -1.45
CA GLY A 38 -11.28 0.14 -2.06
C GLY A 38 -12.30 -0.78 -1.40
N PRO A 39 -12.25 -2.09 -1.70
CA PRO A 39 -13.27 -3.02 -1.25
C PRO A 39 -13.17 -3.32 0.25
N GLY A 40 -12.03 -3.06 0.90
CA GLY A 40 -11.80 -3.30 2.31
C GLY A 40 -11.65 -4.79 2.68
N TYR A 41 -11.43 -5.05 3.97
CA TYR A 41 -11.31 -6.40 4.50
C TYR A 41 -12.67 -7.10 4.57
N HIS A 42 -12.70 -8.39 4.19
CA HIS A 42 -13.88 -9.25 4.30
C HIS A 42 -13.56 -10.50 5.11
N VAL A 43 -14.49 -10.88 5.99
CA VAL A 43 -14.37 -12.10 6.78
C VAL A 43 -14.75 -13.29 5.90
N ASN A 44 -13.89 -14.30 5.84
CA ASN A 44 -14.10 -15.53 5.05
C ASN A 44 -14.28 -15.32 3.53
N SER A 45 -13.85 -14.17 2.99
CA SER A 45 -13.78 -13.94 1.54
C SER A 45 -12.34 -13.58 1.16
N PRO A 46 -11.52 -14.58 0.78
CA PRO A 46 -10.10 -14.40 0.50
C PRO A 46 -9.86 -13.86 -0.92
N GLY A 47 -8.88 -12.95 -1.04
CA GLY A 47 -8.31 -12.52 -2.32
C GLY A 47 -9.37 -12.01 -3.29
N ASP A 48 -9.31 -12.46 -4.53
CA ASP A 48 -10.22 -11.98 -5.59
C ASP A 48 -11.71 -12.29 -5.34
N ALA A 49 -12.05 -13.20 -4.40
CA ALA A 49 -13.45 -13.44 -4.02
C ALA A 49 -14.13 -12.17 -3.50
N VAL A 50 -13.35 -11.28 -2.87
CA VAL A 50 -13.80 -9.97 -2.34
C VAL A 50 -14.53 -9.14 -3.39
N TYR A 51 -14.15 -9.21 -4.67
CA TYR A 51 -14.78 -8.41 -5.73
C TYR A 51 -16.20 -8.86 -6.09
N ASN A 52 -16.64 -10.02 -5.59
CA ASN A 52 -18.02 -10.52 -5.73
C ASN A 52 -18.87 -10.30 -4.48
N GLU A 53 -18.28 -9.73 -3.41
CA GLU A 53 -18.97 -9.45 -2.16
C GLU A 53 -19.58 -8.04 -2.12
N SER A 54 -20.45 -7.80 -1.14
CA SER A 54 -20.91 -6.44 -0.84
C SER A 54 -19.78 -5.64 -0.19
N ILE A 55 -19.43 -4.48 -0.76
CA ILE A 55 -18.31 -3.63 -0.32
C ILE A 55 -18.32 -3.41 1.21
N ALA A 56 -17.16 -3.62 1.84
CA ALA A 56 -16.94 -3.42 3.26
C ALA A 56 -15.96 -2.26 3.52
N ALA A 57 -16.18 -1.46 4.57
CA ALA A 57 -15.27 -0.37 4.92
C ALA A 57 -15.15 -0.18 6.42
N GLY A 58 -14.02 0.41 6.82
CA GLY A 58 -13.66 0.68 8.19
C GLY A 58 -13.25 -0.57 8.98
N ARG A 59 -13.42 -0.48 10.29
CA ARG A 59 -12.99 -1.48 11.28
C ARG A 59 -14.03 -2.59 11.43
N VAL A 60 -14.09 -3.51 10.47
CA VAL A 60 -15.14 -4.54 10.42
C VAL A 60 -14.95 -5.67 11.43
N VAL A 61 -13.72 -5.95 11.85
CA VAL A 61 -13.40 -6.97 12.87
C VAL A 61 -12.28 -6.52 13.80
N ASP A 62 -12.03 -7.28 14.87
CA ASP A 62 -10.80 -7.17 15.65
C ASP A 62 -9.68 -7.96 14.97
N MET A 63 -8.62 -7.27 14.56
CA MET A 63 -7.49 -7.87 13.88
C MET A 63 -6.62 -8.75 14.77
N SER A 64 -6.86 -8.83 16.08
CA SER A 64 -6.05 -9.64 17.01
C SER A 64 -5.87 -11.09 16.54
N GLY A 65 -6.97 -11.73 16.12
CA GLY A 65 -6.98 -13.12 15.64
C GLY A 65 -6.87 -13.31 14.13
N VAL A 66 -6.78 -12.24 13.35
CA VAL A 66 -6.71 -12.31 11.88
C VAL A 66 -5.25 -12.46 11.45
N ASP A 67 -4.96 -13.39 10.54
CA ASP A 67 -3.67 -13.42 9.86
C ASP A 67 -3.65 -12.32 8.79
N THR A 68 -2.94 -11.23 9.06
CA THR A 68 -2.86 -10.09 8.14
C THR A 68 -1.73 -10.24 7.12
N GLU A 69 -0.90 -11.29 7.27
CA GLU A 69 0.21 -11.60 6.37
C GLU A 69 -0.19 -12.65 5.32
N ASP A 70 -1.41 -13.19 5.41
CA ASP A 70 -1.99 -14.05 4.39
C ASP A 70 -2.03 -13.33 3.02
N PRO A 71 -1.58 -13.96 1.92
CA PRO A 71 -1.56 -13.34 0.60
C PRO A 71 -2.95 -12.92 0.09
N ASP A 72 -4.02 -13.54 0.61
CA ASP A 72 -5.40 -13.25 0.26
C ASP A 72 -6.04 -12.22 1.22
N PHE A 73 -5.26 -11.65 2.16
CA PHE A 73 -5.74 -10.62 3.08
C PHE A 73 -5.86 -9.25 2.38
N HIS A 74 -7.09 -8.72 2.37
CA HIS A 74 -7.35 -7.34 1.98
C HIS A 74 -7.26 -6.42 3.20
N GLN A 75 -6.52 -5.32 3.10
CA GLN A 75 -6.44 -4.34 4.19
C GLN A 75 -7.79 -3.64 4.42
N GLU A 76 -8.00 -3.16 5.65
CA GLU A 76 -9.11 -2.24 5.95
C GLU A 76 -8.96 -0.97 5.11
N ALA A 77 -10.08 -0.49 4.57
CA ALA A 77 -10.16 0.74 3.77
C ALA A 77 -11.18 1.70 4.37
N LEU A 78 -10.93 3.01 4.31
CA LEU A 78 -11.81 4.02 4.90
C LEU A 78 -13.02 4.33 4.00
N VAL A 79 -12.80 4.49 2.70
CA VAL A 79 -13.85 4.83 1.73
C VAL A 79 -14.24 3.57 0.92
N PRO A 80 -15.50 3.10 1.01
CA PRO A 80 -15.95 1.88 0.33
C PRO A 80 -16.04 2.10 -1.18
N LEU A 81 -15.24 1.36 -1.95
CA LEU A 81 -15.29 1.31 -3.42
C LEU A 81 -15.18 -0.14 -3.90
N SER A 82 -15.70 -0.46 -5.08
CA SER A 82 -15.57 -1.80 -5.66
C SER A 82 -14.13 -2.14 -6.09
N SER A 83 -13.28 -1.13 -6.22
CA SER A 83 -11.85 -1.24 -6.51
C SER A 83 -11.13 -0.11 -5.80
N GLU A 84 -9.90 -0.37 -5.38
CA GLU A 84 -8.97 0.71 -5.02
C GLU A 84 -8.73 1.61 -6.25
N THR A 85 -8.50 2.91 -5.99
CA THR A 85 -8.20 3.89 -7.03
C THR A 85 -6.73 4.25 -7.05
N HIS A 86 -6.18 4.51 -8.24
CA HIS A 86 -4.84 5.07 -8.36
C HIS A 86 -4.64 6.34 -7.51
N ALA A 87 -3.44 6.48 -6.97
CA ALA A 87 -2.99 7.70 -6.32
C ALA A 87 -2.30 8.65 -7.33
N GLY A 88 -2.24 9.93 -6.99
CA GLY A 88 -1.85 11.02 -7.91
C GLY A 88 -0.56 11.76 -7.54
N GLU A 89 0.22 11.23 -6.60
CA GLU A 89 1.52 11.76 -6.21
C GLU A 89 2.59 11.56 -7.28
N GLU A 90 3.70 12.31 -7.19
CA GLU A 90 4.83 12.11 -8.09
C GLU A 90 5.46 10.71 -7.90
N VAL A 91 5.87 10.08 -9.02
CA VAL A 91 6.55 8.79 -9.01
C VAL A 91 8.04 8.92 -9.33
N ALA A 92 8.85 8.02 -8.77
CA ALA A 92 10.29 8.03 -8.97
C ALA A 92 10.68 7.51 -10.38
N ILE A 93 11.73 8.10 -10.96
CA ILE A 93 12.37 7.63 -12.18
C ILE A 93 13.82 7.27 -11.85
N TYR A 94 14.24 6.04 -12.16
CA TYR A 94 15.61 5.57 -12.01
C TYR A 94 16.21 5.32 -13.40
N ALA A 95 17.41 5.85 -13.66
CA ALA A 95 18.06 5.73 -14.96
C ALA A 95 19.56 5.41 -14.84
N ILE A 96 20.05 4.59 -15.77
CA ILE A 96 21.47 4.27 -15.96
C ILE A 96 21.80 4.24 -17.45
N GLY A 97 23.07 4.47 -17.80
CA GLY A 97 23.54 4.43 -19.20
C GLY A 97 23.64 5.80 -19.89
N PRO A 98 23.73 5.83 -21.23
CA PRO A 98 23.89 7.06 -21.99
C PRO A 98 22.81 8.10 -21.66
N LYS A 99 23.25 9.32 -21.37
CA LYS A 99 22.40 10.46 -21.01
C LYS A 99 21.49 10.27 -19.77
N ALA A 100 21.73 9.24 -18.94
CA ALA A 100 20.98 9.06 -17.70
C ALA A 100 21.10 10.25 -16.72
N TYR A 101 22.18 11.04 -16.82
CA TYR A 101 22.36 12.27 -16.05
C TYR A 101 21.30 13.36 -16.33
N LEU A 102 20.54 13.23 -17.43
CA LEU A 102 19.39 14.09 -17.72
C LEU A 102 18.19 13.77 -16.82
N VAL A 103 18.10 12.58 -16.24
CA VAL A 103 17.06 12.23 -15.27
C VAL A 103 17.43 12.81 -13.90
N HIS A 104 16.92 14.01 -13.63
CA HIS A 104 17.18 14.73 -12.38
C HIS A 104 16.01 15.64 -12.00
N GLY A 105 15.94 15.99 -10.71
CA GLY A 105 14.95 16.93 -10.19
C GLY A 105 13.51 16.43 -10.31
N VAL A 106 12.57 17.36 -10.39
CA VAL A 106 11.14 17.11 -10.64
C VAL A 106 10.85 17.48 -12.08
N GLN A 107 10.20 16.58 -12.81
CA GLN A 107 9.94 16.70 -14.24
C GLN A 107 8.53 16.24 -14.57
N GLU A 108 7.96 16.78 -15.64
CA GLU A 108 6.74 16.24 -16.25
C GLU A 108 6.98 14.80 -16.74
N GLN A 109 5.98 13.91 -16.62
CA GLN A 109 6.13 12.51 -17.05
C GLN A 109 6.52 12.39 -18.54
N SER A 110 6.09 13.34 -19.38
CA SER A 110 6.44 13.39 -20.80
C SER A 110 7.94 13.62 -21.06
N TYR A 111 8.70 14.10 -20.08
CA TYR A 111 10.15 14.29 -20.14
C TYR A 111 10.90 12.97 -20.33
N ILE A 112 10.36 11.85 -19.81
CA ILE A 112 10.95 10.51 -19.96
C ILE A 112 11.17 10.19 -21.44
N TYR A 113 10.16 10.45 -22.27
CA TYR A 113 10.25 10.24 -23.71
C TYR A 113 11.36 11.11 -24.35
N GLN A 114 11.47 12.37 -23.96
CA GLN A 114 12.46 13.29 -24.54
C GLN A 114 13.89 12.85 -24.20
N VAL A 115 14.13 12.44 -22.96
CA VAL A 115 15.45 11.91 -22.53
C VAL A 115 15.80 10.64 -23.30
N MET A 116 14.85 9.70 -23.42
CA MET A 116 15.09 8.46 -24.18
C MET A 116 15.36 8.75 -25.66
N LYS A 117 14.54 9.60 -26.28
CA LYS A 117 14.71 10.02 -27.67
C LYS A 117 16.11 10.59 -27.91
N ASP A 118 16.53 11.53 -27.07
CA ASP A 118 17.84 12.17 -27.16
C ASP A 118 18.98 11.15 -26.92
N ALA A 119 18.82 10.20 -26.01
CA ALA A 119 19.81 9.14 -25.77
C ALA A 119 20.02 8.22 -26.98
N PHE A 120 18.95 7.95 -27.75
CA PHE A 120 19.02 7.17 -28.99
C PHE A 120 19.47 7.97 -30.21
N GLY A 121 19.58 9.30 -30.11
CA GLY A 121 20.00 10.16 -31.21
C GLY A 121 18.93 10.38 -32.31
N PHE A 122 17.65 10.30 -31.94
CA PHE A 122 16.52 10.62 -32.83
C PHE A 122 16.13 12.10 -32.82
#